data_AF-A0A949N7Z2-F1
#
_entry.id   AF-A0A949N7Z2-F1
#
_cell.length_a   1.000
_cell.length_b   1.000
_cell.length_c   1.000
_cell.angle_alpha   90.00
_cell.angle_beta   90.00
_cell.angle_gamma   90.00
#
_symmetry.space_group_name_H-M   'P 1'
#
loop_
_entity.id
_entity.type
_entity.pdbx_description
1 polymer ?
#
loop_
_entity_poly.entity_id
_entity_poly.type
_entity_poly.pdbx_seq_one_letter_code
_entity_poly.pdbx_strand_id
1 'polypeptide(L)'
;MVDLLPTIRRLFPSNDIELKVLDVGPRTGAGSALLAQLHDPRSRGKLKMRVTAMDINPRYAKYARYRFPQIDYKVGNIFDTKETYDLVICSHVIEHMNSALQFVNRLVELARSFVVVACPWKEPPERFGTGHIWSVTEEFIDNFDIVDKTVYEGVFYKRGSELIIFAIPGSAE
;
A
#
# COMPACT_ATOMS: atom_id res chain seq x y z
N MET A 1 0.93 3.57 6.77
CA MET A 1 1.84 2.43 7.01
C MET A 1 1.65 1.80 8.39
N VAL A 2 1.88 2.50 9.51
CA VAL A 2 1.69 1.91 10.86
C VAL A 2 0.29 1.32 11.04
N ASP A 3 -0.72 2.05 10.56
CA ASP A 3 -2.13 1.63 10.61
C ASP A 3 -2.41 0.34 9.82
N LEU A 4 -1.55 -0.07 8.89
CA LEU A 4 -1.70 -1.28 8.08
C LEU A 4 -1.25 -2.54 8.82
N LEU A 5 -0.42 -2.41 9.87
CA LEU A 5 0.18 -3.56 10.56
C LEU A 5 -0.87 -4.53 11.14
N PRO A 6 -1.99 -4.08 11.75
CA PRO A 6 -3.05 -4.99 12.20
C PRO A 6 -3.65 -5.81 11.07
N THR A 7 -3.97 -5.19 9.92
CA THR A 7 -4.50 -5.87 8.73
C THR A 7 -3.50 -6.88 8.19
N ILE A 8 -2.23 -6.49 8.01
CA ILE A 8 -1.17 -7.39 7.53
C ILE A 8 -1.05 -8.64 8.43
N ARG A 9 -1.12 -8.47 9.75
CA ARG A 9 -1.05 -9.59 10.70
C ARG A 9 -2.25 -10.53 10.64
N ARG A 10 -3.45 -10.02 10.31
CA ARG A 10 -4.65 -10.86 10.11
C ARG A 10 -4.55 -11.66 8.81
N LEU A 11 -4.04 -11.05 7.74
CA LEU A 11 -3.88 -11.68 6.43
C LEU A 11 -2.77 -12.74 6.40
N PHE A 12 -1.70 -12.51 7.16
CA PHE A 12 -0.56 -13.41 7.28
C PHE A 12 -0.38 -13.87 8.73
N PRO A 13 -1.29 -14.72 9.25
CA PRO A 13 -1.18 -15.21 10.61
C PRO A 13 0.12 -16.00 10.79
N SER A 14 0.78 -15.77 11.93
CA SER A 14 2.17 -16.15 12.25
C SER A 14 2.61 -17.54 11.75
N ASN A 15 3.21 -17.57 10.56
CA ASN A 15 3.99 -18.67 10.02
C ASN A 15 5.42 -18.18 9.78
N ASP A 16 6.41 -19.08 9.78
CA ASP A 16 7.79 -18.75 9.41
C ASP A 16 7.86 -18.52 7.89
N ILE A 17 7.57 -17.29 7.47
CA ILE A 17 7.39 -16.90 6.07
C ILE A 17 8.16 -15.63 5.74
N GLU A 18 8.69 -15.57 4.52
CA GLU A 18 9.32 -14.39 3.96
C GLU A 18 8.52 -13.91 2.75
N LEU A 19 8.01 -12.68 2.82
CA LEU A 19 7.20 -12.08 1.77
C LEU A 19 8.05 -11.15 0.90
N LYS A 20 7.86 -11.23 -0.42
CA LYS A 20 8.24 -10.18 -1.36
C LYS A 20 7.11 -9.14 -1.37
N VAL A 21 7.42 -7.91 -0.99
CA VAL A 21 6.42 -6.84 -0.80
C VAL A 21 6.67 -5.70 -1.77
N LEU A 22 5.60 -5.21 -2.40
CA LEU A 22 5.61 -3.96 -3.17
C LEU A 22 4.82 -2.88 -2.42
N ASP A 23 5.43 -1.73 -2.18
CA ASP A 23 4.74 -0.52 -1.70
C ASP A 23 4.65 0.49 -2.85
N VAL A 24 3.43 0.78 -3.31
CA VAL A 24 3.13 1.64 -4.46
C VAL A 24 2.80 3.05 -4.00
N GLY A 25 3.46 4.04 -4.60
CA GLY A 25 3.36 5.46 -4.20
C GLY A 25 3.96 5.78 -2.83
N PRO A 26 5.16 5.27 -2.48
CA PRO A 26 5.77 5.44 -1.16
C PRO A 26 6.27 6.88 -0.90
N ARG A 27 6.26 7.75 -1.92
CA ARG A 27 6.80 9.12 -1.91
C ARG A 27 8.23 9.16 -1.39
N THR A 28 8.45 9.43 -0.11
CA THR A 28 9.80 9.52 0.48
C THR A 28 10.43 8.15 0.76
N GLY A 29 9.64 7.07 0.77
CA GLY A 29 10.09 5.73 1.16
C GLY A 29 10.14 5.50 2.69
N ALA A 30 9.79 6.48 3.51
CA ALA A 30 9.90 6.36 4.97
C ALA A 30 8.97 5.27 5.55
N GLY A 31 7.73 5.16 5.03
CA GLY A 31 6.80 4.11 5.41
C GLY A 31 7.32 2.73 5.04
N SER A 32 7.74 2.54 3.79
CA SER A 32 8.32 1.30 3.28
C SER A 32 9.56 0.89 4.08
N ALA A 33 10.41 1.86 4.43
CA ALA A 33 11.62 1.65 5.24
C ALA A 33 11.31 1.20 6.67
N LEU A 34 10.27 1.77 7.30
CA LEU A 34 9.79 1.31 8.61
C LEU A 34 9.28 -0.12 8.54
N LEU A 35 8.49 -0.45 7.50
CA LEU A 35 7.98 -1.80 7.29
C LEU A 35 9.12 -2.82 7.12
N ALA A 36 10.10 -2.49 6.29
CA ALA A 36 11.29 -3.31 6.08
C ALA A 36 12.11 -3.51 7.37
N GLN A 37 12.23 -2.48 8.21
CA GLN A 37 12.96 -2.57 9.47
C GLN A 37 12.23 -3.45 10.50
N LEU A 38 10.91 -3.34 10.61
CA LEU A 38 10.11 -4.16 11.54
C LEU A 38 10.12 -5.65 11.14
N HIS A 39 10.21 -5.94 9.85
CA HIS A 39 10.15 -7.28 9.27
C HIS A 39 11.49 -7.74 8.66
N ASP A 40 12.62 -7.22 9.16
CA ASP A 40 13.94 -7.55 8.63
C ASP A 40 14.17 -9.07 8.66
N PRO A 41 14.65 -9.70 7.58
CA PRO A 41 14.94 -11.14 7.53
C PRO A 41 15.88 -11.62 8.65
N ARG A 42 16.78 -10.75 9.14
CA ARG A 42 17.72 -11.03 10.23
C ARG A 42 17.10 -10.91 11.63
N SER A 43 15.87 -10.41 11.74
CA SER A 43 15.17 -10.31 13.02
C SER A 43 14.80 -11.71 13.57
N ARG A 44 14.21 -11.78 14.77
CA ARG A 44 13.62 -13.03 15.30
C ARG A 44 12.12 -13.17 15.02
N GLY A 45 11.51 -12.23 14.30
CA GLY A 45 10.08 -12.30 13.94
C GLY A 45 9.79 -13.44 12.96
N LYS A 46 8.60 -14.03 13.01
CA LYS A 46 8.22 -15.12 12.08
C LYS A 46 7.79 -14.62 10.70
N LEU A 47 7.29 -13.38 10.63
CA LEU A 47 6.93 -12.72 9.38
C LEU A 47 8.08 -11.81 8.93
N LYS A 48 8.73 -12.18 7.82
CA LYS A 48 9.80 -11.41 7.18
C LYS A 48 9.30 -10.73 5.92
N MET A 49 9.94 -9.62 5.54
CA MET A 49 9.60 -8.90 4.31
C MET A 49 10.85 -8.40 3.59
N ARG A 50 10.87 -8.58 2.26
CA ARG A 50 11.73 -7.82 1.34
C ARG A 50 10.90 -6.76 0.64
N VAL A 51 11.13 -5.51 0.97
CA VAL A 51 10.29 -4.39 0.52
C VAL A 51 10.91 -3.71 -0.71
N THR A 52 10.16 -3.73 -1.81
CA THR A 52 10.35 -2.85 -2.96
C THR A 52 9.41 -1.67 -2.82
N ALA A 53 9.91 -0.45 -3.01
CA ALA A 53 9.13 0.78 -2.97
C ALA A 53 9.14 1.39 -4.37
N MET A 54 7.98 1.54 -5.01
CA MET A 54 7.87 2.03 -6.39
C MET A 54 7.03 3.30 -6.47
N ASP A 55 7.64 4.39 -6.95
CA ASP A 55 6.98 5.66 -7.17
C ASP A 55 7.13 6.10 -8.63
N ILE A 56 6.07 6.67 -9.22
CA ILE A 56 6.15 7.24 -10.57
C ILE A 56 6.97 8.53 -10.58
N ASN A 57 7.02 9.24 -9.44
CA ASN A 57 7.70 10.51 -9.32
C ASN A 57 9.17 10.33 -8.91
N PRO A 58 10.15 10.77 -9.73
CA PRO A 58 11.57 10.61 -9.42
C PRO A 58 12.06 11.50 -8.27
N ARG A 59 11.27 12.48 -7.81
CA ARG A 59 11.69 13.55 -6.89
C ARG A 59 12.44 13.07 -5.65
N TYR A 60 12.01 11.96 -5.06
CA TYR A 60 12.57 11.45 -3.82
C TYR A 60 13.52 10.26 -4.00
N ALA A 61 13.76 9.80 -5.24
CA ALA A 61 14.52 8.58 -5.49
C ALA A 61 15.95 8.63 -4.94
N LYS A 62 16.67 9.74 -5.15
CA LYS A 62 18.03 9.92 -4.62
C LYS A 62 18.04 9.95 -3.09
N TYR A 63 17.07 10.64 -2.50
CA TYR A 63 16.93 10.71 -1.04
C TYR A 63 16.64 9.33 -0.45
N ALA A 64 15.65 8.61 -0.98
CA ALA A 64 15.23 7.32 -0.47
C ALA A 64 16.34 6.28 -0.57
N ARG A 65 17.02 6.17 -1.72
CA ARG A 65 18.15 5.25 -1.92
C ARG A 65 19.32 5.53 -0.98
N TYR A 66 19.58 6.80 -0.67
CA TYR A 66 20.62 7.17 0.29
C TYR A 66 20.20 6.90 1.74
N ARG A 67 18.97 7.28 2.11
CA ARG A 67 18.52 7.29 3.50
C ARG A 67 18.01 5.95 4.00
N PHE A 68 17.52 5.11 3.08
CA PHE A 68 16.87 3.83 3.35
C PHE A 68 17.48 2.72 2.48
N PRO A 69 18.76 2.36 2.68
CA PRO A 69 19.43 1.33 1.89
C PRO A 69 18.83 -0.07 2.07
N GLN A 70 17.96 -0.27 3.06
CA GLN A 70 17.27 -1.54 3.31
C GLN A 70 16.04 -1.79 2.41
N ILE A 71 15.59 -0.80 1.64
CA ILE A 71 14.50 -0.96 0.66
C ILE A 71 15.04 -0.85 -0.77
N ASP A 72 14.44 -1.59 -1.70
CA ASP A 72 14.68 -1.41 -3.12
C ASP A 72 13.76 -0.30 -3.66
N TYR A 73 14.28 0.93 -3.74
CA TYR A 73 13.51 2.08 -4.23
C TYR A 73 13.65 2.25 -5.75
N LYS A 74 12.54 1.99 -6.46
CA LYS A 74 12.42 2.07 -7.91
C LYS A 74 11.61 3.31 -8.30
N VAL A 75 12.04 3.97 -9.38
CA VAL A 75 11.20 4.94 -10.09
C VAL A 75 10.59 4.18 -11.26
N GLY A 76 9.27 4.14 -11.34
CA GLY A 76 8.60 3.37 -12.38
C GLY A 76 7.09 3.42 -12.30
N ASN A 77 6.46 2.91 -13.34
CA ASN A 77 5.03 2.77 -13.44
C ASN A 77 4.65 1.29 -13.27
N ILE A 78 3.64 1.02 -12.42
CA ILE A 78 3.16 -0.35 -12.14
C ILE A 78 2.55 -1.03 -13.38
N PHE A 79 2.15 -0.26 -14.38
CA PHE A 79 1.66 -0.80 -15.65
C PHE A 79 2.78 -1.37 -16.53
N ASP A 80 4.04 -0.99 -16.28
CA ASP A 80 5.19 -1.41 -17.09
C ASP A 80 5.94 -2.63 -16.50
N THR A 81 5.77 -2.89 -15.20
CA THR A 81 6.43 -4.02 -14.54
C THR A 81 5.70 -5.33 -14.80
N LYS A 82 6.42 -6.45 -14.88
CA LYS A 82 5.84 -7.81 -14.90
C LYS A 82 6.18 -8.60 -13.63
N GLU A 83 6.92 -7.99 -12.70
CA GLU A 83 7.26 -8.64 -11.43
C GLU A 83 6.01 -8.83 -10.57
N THR A 84 5.89 -10.00 -9.95
CA THR A 84 4.83 -10.29 -8.96
C THR A 84 5.40 -10.24 -7.53
N TYR A 85 4.50 -10.08 -6.56
CA TYR A 85 4.79 -9.85 -5.15
C TYR A 85 3.78 -10.63 -4.29
N ASP A 86 4.18 -11.10 -3.11
CA ASP A 86 3.24 -11.78 -2.21
C ASP A 86 2.20 -10.80 -1.64
N LEU A 87 2.64 -9.58 -1.35
CA LEU A 87 1.82 -8.51 -0.82
C LEU A 87 2.08 -7.22 -1.59
N VAL A 88 1.01 -6.60 -2.08
CA VAL A 88 1.05 -5.25 -2.67
C VAL A 88 0.34 -4.28 -1.72
N ILE A 89 1.00 -3.18 -1.38
CA ILE A 89 0.47 -2.12 -0.53
C ILE A 89 0.30 -0.86 -1.38
N CYS A 90 -0.82 -0.17 -1.19
CA CYS A 90 -1.09 1.10 -1.84
C CYS A 90 -1.77 2.05 -0.84
N SER A 91 -1.02 3.00 -0.29
CA SER A 91 -1.51 3.90 0.75
C SER A 91 -1.49 5.35 0.28
N HIS A 92 -2.65 5.99 0.26
CA HIS A 92 -2.86 7.38 -0.15
C HIS A 92 -2.41 7.67 -1.59
N VAL A 93 -2.93 6.89 -2.53
CA VAL A 93 -2.59 6.99 -3.97
C VAL A 93 -3.85 6.96 -4.82
N ILE A 94 -4.79 6.05 -4.53
CA ILE A 94 -5.93 5.79 -5.42
C ILE A 94 -6.83 7.01 -5.59
N GLU A 95 -6.94 7.87 -4.58
CA GLU A 95 -7.68 9.15 -4.58
C GLU A 95 -7.16 10.17 -5.60
N HIS A 96 -5.96 9.95 -6.13
CA HIS A 96 -5.32 10.77 -7.16
C HIS A 96 -5.51 10.20 -8.58
N MET A 97 -6.12 9.02 -8.72
CA MET A 97 -6.18 8.29 -9.99
C MET A 97 -7.47 8.59 -10.76
N ASN A 98 -7.36 8.95 -12.04
CA ASN A 98 -8.53 9.12 -12.92
C ASN A 98 -9.27 7.80 -13.18
N SER A 99 -8.54 6.68 -13.17
CA SER A 99 -9.07 5.34 -13.45
C SER A 99 -8.74 4.40 -12.30
N ALA A 100 -9.26 4.72 -11.11
CA ALA A 100 -8.95 3.99 -9.89
C ALA A 100 -9.28 2.49 -9.96
N LEU A 101 -10.37 2.10 -10.64
CA LEU A 101 -10.71 0.68 -10.85
C LEU A 101 -9.61 -0.05 -11.63
N GLN A 102 -9.15 0.49 -12.76
CA GLN A 102 -8.05 -0.09 -13.53
C GLN A 102 -6.75 -0.14 -12.71
N PHE A 103 -6.49 0.92 -11.93
CA PHE A 103 -5.30 0.97 -11.09
C PHE A 103 -5.33 -0.12 -10.01
N VAL A 104 -6.44 -0.30 -9.29
CA VAL A 104 -6.58 -1.33 -8.26
C VAL A 104 -6.55 -2.74 -8.88
N ASN A 105 -7.22 -2.96 -10.02
CA ASN A 105 -7.10 -4.23 -10.76
C ASN A 105 -5.65 -4.53 -11.12
N ARG A 106 -4.88 -3.51 -11.52
CA ARG A 106 -3.46 -3.71 -11.78
C ARG A 106 -2.69 -4.12 -10.52
N LEU A 107 -3.02 -3.59 -9.35
CA LEU A 107 -2.41 -4.03 -8.09
C LEU A 107 -2.75 -5.49 -7.79
N VAL A 108 -3.99 -5.93 -8.07
CA VAL A 108 -4.45 -7.31 -7.89
C VAL A 108 -3.65 -8.27 -8.77
N GLU A 109 -3.42 -7.91 -10.03
CA GLU A 109 -2.58 -8.68 -10.97
C GLU A 109 -1.10 -8.77 -10.58
N LEU A 110 -0.61 -7.87 -9.71
CA LEU A 110 0.77 -7.88 -9.22
C LEU A 110 0.91 -8.66 -7.91
N ALA A 111 -0.19 -8.93 -7.20
CA ALA A 111 -0.21 -9.61 -5.92
C ALA A 111 -0.49 -11.11 -6.07
N ARG A 112 0.32 -11.96 -5.45
CA ARG A 112 0.08 -13.41 -5.33
C ARG A 112 -0.89 -13.76 -4.21
N SER A 113 -0.82 -13.05 -3.09
CA SER A 113 -1.69 -13.30 -1.94
C SER A 113 -2.69 -12.18 -1.72
N PHE A 114 -2.22 -10.95 -1.44
CA PHE A 114 -3.13 -9.85 -1.11
C PHE A 114 -2.66 -8.49 -1.62
N VAL A 115 -3.62 -7.64 -1.94
CA VAL A 115 -3.49 -6.19 -2.04
C VAL A 115 -4.05 -5.57 -0.76
N VAL A 116 -3.35 -4.62 -0.16
CA VAL A 116 -3.84 -3.81 0.96
C VAL A 116 -3.85 -2.34 0.54
N VAL A 117 -5.03 -1.75 0.53
CA VAL A 117 -5.24 -0.34 0.17
C VAL A 117 -5.62 0.44 1.42
N ALA A 118 -5.05 1.64 1.56
CA ALA A 118 -5.44 2.60 2.59
C ALA A 118 -5.61 3.99 2.01
N CYS A 119 -6.72 4.65 2.31
CA CYS A 119 -7.07 5.94 1.73
C CYS A 119 -8.11 6.68 2.58
N PRO A 120 -8.32 7.98 2.35
CA PRO A 120 -9.46 8.70 2.92
C PRO A 120 -10.78 8.02 2.56
N TRP A 121 -11.67 7.92 3.54
CA TRP A 121 -12.98 7.29 3.38
C TRP A 121 -14.06 8.35 3.31
N LYS A 122 -14.86 8.32 2.23
CA LYS A 122 -15.97 9.27 2.02
C LYS A 122 -15.59 10.72 2.27
N GLU A 123 -14.35 11.07 1.93
CA GLU A 123 -13.88 12.44 2.06
C GLU A 123 -14.76 13.34 1.18
N PRO A 124 -15.41 14.37 1.73
CA PRO A 124 -16.23 15.26 0.93
C PRO A 124 -15.33 16.23 0.13
N PRO A 125 -15.78 16.76 -1.01
CA PRO A 125 -14.94 17.56 -1.92
C PRO A 125 -14.25 18.75 -1.24
N GLU A 126 -14.90 19.42 -0.29
CA GLU A 126 -14.34 20.54 0.47
C GLU A 126 -13.18 20.13 1.38
N ARG A 127 -13.01 18.83 1.63
CA ARG A 127 -11.92 18.27 2.43
C ARG A 127 -10.85 17.60 1.57
N PHE A 128 -10.95 17.61 0.25
CA PHE A 128 -9.94 16.99 -0.62
C PHE A 128 -8.52 17.45 -0.30
N GLY A 129 -7.61 16.48 -0.17
CA GLY A 129 -6.18 16.72 -0.11
C GLY A 129 -5.66 17.34 -1.40
N THR A 130 -4.42 17.83 -1.36
CA THR A 130 -3.77 18.35 -2.57
C THR A 130 -3.69 17.25 -3.62
N GLY A 131 -4.40 17.42 -4.73
CA GLY A 131 -4.43 16.49 -5.85
C GLY A 131 -5.43 15.34 -5.72
N HIS A 132 -6.29 15.31 -4.69
CA HIS A 132 -7.41 14.37 -4.66
C HIS A 132 -8.42 14.82 -5.70
N ILE A 133 -8.93 13.89 -6.50
CA ILE A 133 -9.87 14.20 -7.59
C ILE A 133 -11.19 13.44 -7.46
N TRP A 134 -11.26 12.45 -6.55
CA TRP A 134 -12.45 11.69 -6.24
C TRP A 134 -12.35 11.11 -4.81
N SER A 135 -13.44 10.51 -4.34
CA SER A 135 -13.57 9.98 -2.98
C SER A 135 -13.90 8.50 -3.00
N VAL A 136 -13.30 7.74 -2.10
CA VAL A 136 -13.55 6.30 -1.98
C VAL A 136 -14.86 6.08 -1.21
N THR A 137 -15.77 5.31 -1.80
CA THR A 137 -17.14 5.04 -1.33
C THR A 137 -17.42 3.54 -1.24
N GLU A 138 -18.57 3.15 -0.67
CA GLU A 138 -19.04 1.75 -0.74
C GLU A 138 -19.15 1.26 -2.17
N GLU A 139 -19.79 2.04 -3.05
CA GLU A 139 -19.96 1.68 -4.46
C GLU A 139 -18.63 1.34 -5.15
N PHE A 140 -17.55 2.05 -4.81
CA PHE A 140 -16.23 1.72 -5.34
C PHE A 140 -15.72 0.38 -4.81
N ILE A 141 -15.74 0.16 -3.49
CA ILE A 141 -15.21 -1.06 -2.88
C ILE A 141 -16.03 -2.32 -3.24
N ASP A 142 -17.31 -2.16 -3.54
CA ASP A 142 -18.21 -3.25 -3.95
C ASP A 142 -17.83 -3.87 -5.30
N ASN A 143 -16.88 -3.28 -6.03
CA ASN A 143 -16.30 -3.86 -7.25
C ASN A 143 -15.25 -4.95 -6.97
N PHE A 144 -14.89 -5.20 -5.70
CA PHE A 144 -13.82 -6.11 -5.32
C PHE A 144 -14.27 -7.12 -4.26
N ASP A 145 -13.68 -8.31 -4.28
CA ASP A 145 -13.87 -9.33 -3.25
C ASP A 145 -13.09 -8.96 -1.98
N ILE A 146 -13.67 -8.09 -1.15
CA ILE A 146 -13.03 -7.60 0.07
C ILE A 146 -12.95 -8.70 1.14
N VAL A 147 -11.74 -9.04 1.59
CA VAL A 147 -11.49 -10.08 2.62
C VAL A 147 -11.19 -9.52 4.02
N ASP A 148 -10.76 -8.26 4.12
CA ASP A 148 -10.59 -7.53 5.37
C ASP A 148 -10.93 -6.06 5.13
N LYS A 149 -11.62 -5.43 6.08
CA LYS A 149 -11.99 -4.01 6.02
C LYS A 149 -11.95 -3.39 7.41
N THR A 150 -11.43 -2.18 7.52
CA THR A 150 -11.46 -1.38 8.75
C THR A 150 -11.63 0.08 8.40
N VAL A 151 -12.67 0.72 8.94
CA VAL A 151 -12.84 2.17 8.91
C VAL A 151 -12.44 2.71 10.28
N TYR A 152 -11.66 3.78 10.32
CA TYR A 152 -11.12 4.34 11.55
C TYR A 152 -10.85 5.84 11.40
N GLU A 153 -10.79 6.55 12.53
CA GLU A 153 -10.34 7.94 12.53
C GLU A 153 -8.81 7.98 12.46
N GLY A 154 -8.27 8.61 11.41
CA GLY A 154 -6.84 8.68 11.17
C GLY A 154 -6.14 9.65 12.12
N VAL A 155 -5.08 9.20 12.79
CA VAL A 155 -4.24 10.06 13.65
C VAL A 155 -3.09 10.72 12.89
N PHE A 156 -2.73 10.18 11.72
CA PHE A 156 -1.63 10.67 10.87
C PHE A 156 -2.13 11.41 9.61
N TYR A 157 -3.44 11.35 9.34
CA TYR A 157 -4.09 12.11 8.29
C TYR A 157 -4.92 13.24 8.92
N LYS A 158 -5.40 14.19 8.10
CA LYS A 158 -6.11 15.40 8.54
C LYS A 158 -7.08 15.11 9.70
N ARG A 159 -7.00 15.90 10.78
CA ARG A 159 -7.81 15.73 11.99
C ARG A 159 -9.30 15.60 11.67
N GLY A 160 -9.98 14.62 12.27
CA GLY A 160 -11.41 14.38 12.06
C GLY A 160 -11.76 13.81 10.68
N SER A 161 -10.79 13.18 10.00
CA SER A 161 -11.02 12.44 8.76
C SER A 161 -11.08 10.96 9.04
N GLU A 162 -12.08 10.31 8.45
CA GLU A 162 -12.16 8.87 8.42
C GLU A 162 -11.25 8.32 7.31
N LEU A 163 -10.58 7.23 7.63
CA LEU A 163 -9.75 6.45 6.72
C LEU A 163 -10.35 5.06 6.61
N ILE A 164 -10.16 4.44 5.45
CA ILE A 164 -10.45 3.04 5.23
C ILE A 164 -9.16 2.30 4.93
N ILE A 165 -9.03 1.11 5.50
CA ILE A 165 -8.11 0.06 5.06
C ILE A 165 -8.97 -1.08 4.55
N PHE A 166 -8.67 -1.59 3.37
CA PHE A 166 -9.30 -2.79 2.84
C PHE A 166 -8.30 -3.68 2.13
N ALA A 167 -8.57 -4.98 2.15
CA ALA A 167 -7.74 -6.00 1.52
C ALA A 167 -8.51 -6.78 0.45
N ILE A 168 -7.82 -7.07 -0.64
CA ILE A 168 -8.34 -7.81 -1.80
C ILE A 168 -7.40 -9.00 -2.06
N PRO A 169 -7.90 -10.21 -2.38
CA PRO A 169 -7.07 -11.30 -2.86
C PRO A 169 -6.28 -10.91 -4.12
N GLY A 170 -5.03 -11.34 -4.18
CA GLY A 170 -4.22 -11.24 -5.39
C GLY A 170 -4.63 -12.28 -6.45
N SER A 171 -4.27 -12.03 -7.70
CA SER A 171 -4.52 -12.96 -8.82
C SER A 171 -3.25 -13.46 -9.52
N ALA A 172 -2.08 -13.00 -9.09
CA ALA A 172 -0.81 -13.40 -9.68
C ALA A 172 -0.41 -14.83 -9.29
N GLU A 173 0.21 -15.56 -10.22
CA GLU A 173 0.83 -16.87 -9.98
C GLU A 173 2.21 -16.76 -9.30
#